data_AF-L1J7A9-F1
#
_entry.id   AF-L1J7A9-F1
#
_cell.length_a   1.000
_cell.length_b   1.000
_cell.length_c   1.000
_cell.angle_alpha   90.00
_cell.angle_beta   90.00
_cell.angle_gamma   90.00
#
_symmetry.space_group_name_H-M   'P 1'
#
loop_
_entity.id
_entity.type
_entity.pdbx_description
1 polymer ?
#
loop_
_entity_poly.entity_id
_entity_poly.type
_entity_poly.pdbx_seq_one_letter_code
_entity_poly.pdbx_strand_id
1 'polypeptide(L)'
;MAIDTSAKALVSSISMHLLKHGAKMSAAQVSQLIQSWQKNPIMLEVAKSRTQMLAPAAPAHKSELEGESSLCTKQDVIIQKLDQLLKKLGGEELSLNITLGKVQEEWKDALDSWLSAEANYRLRVEQKKEADEGMKYAQDQYEKYRTADKEAVAHYQHMAEKHAQERQGLDDEEALIREIMRMIGVLHDVNATDRSIAAGGRDSIKDSETGVSDPYGKYLSKTKAQLMAKINQLKQLAKQTGLSSTSLARITTLPVYSETEEVAKILREMLEDIASRRKVLDESEAQALKLKEDTHAKLIEWEMKLTDLGKQKDKAKESYEAEQLKREKLSGNEKILEIKQKDATEDAKKLIPPYEREIYVITMIKMKIVDHCKNQPTDNASGN
;
A
#
# COMPACT_ATOMS: atom_id res chain seq x y z
N MET A 1 -32.21 2.58 50.93
CA MET A 1 -32.50 4.01 50.66
C MET A 1 -33.17 4.59 51.91
N ALA A 2 -32.40 5.19 52.81
CA ALA A 2 -32.88 5.80 54.04
C ALA A 2 -32.38 7.25 54.13
N ILE A 3 -32.68 8.02 53.08
CA ILE A 3 -32.47 9.46 53.03
C ILE A 3 -33.80 10.01 52.53
N ASP A 4 -34.67 10.52 53.42
CA ASP A 4 -35.48 11.72 53.09
C ASP A 4 -36.46 12.24 54.17
N THR A 5 -36.46 11.76 55.41
CA THR A 5 -37.30 12.39 56.47
C THR A 5 -36.63 13.62 57.08
N SER A 6 -35.31 13.57 57.27
CA SER A 6 -34.51 14.68 57.81
C SER A 6 -34.41 15.87 56.85
N ALA A 7 -34.17 15.62 55.56
CA ALA A 7 -34.08 16.68 54.55
C ALA A 7 -35.39 17.45 54.38
N LYS A 8 -36.54 16.77 54.43
CA LYS A 8 -37.87 17.41 54.38
C LYS A 8 -38.16 18.29 55.59
N ALA A 9 -37.78 17.85 56.79
CA ALA A 9 -37.94 18.65 58.01
C ALA A 9 -37.06 19.91 58.00
N LEU A 10 -35.82 19.80 57.49
CA LEU A 10 -34.87 20.91 57.36
C LEU A 10 -35.26 21.92 56.28
N VAL A 11 -35.76 21.45 55.13
CA VAL A 11 -36.30 22.35 54.09
C VAL A 11 -37.52 23.11 54.61
N SER A 12 -38.36 22.45 55.42
CA SER A 12 -39.52 23.09 56.07
C SER A 12 -39.09 24.18 57.07
N SER A 13 -38.05 23.95 57.87
CA SER A 13 -37.58 24.94 58.86
C SER A 13 -36.96 26.18 58.20
N ILE A 14 -36.21 26.02 57.12
CA ILE A 14 -35.63 27.13 56.35
C ILE A 14 -36.73 27.92 55.65
N SER A 15 -37.70 27.22 55.04
CA SER A 15 -38.87 27.86 54.44
C SER A 15 -39.62 28.70 55.48
N MET A 16 -39.83 28.17 56.68
CA MET A 16 -40.47 28.90 57.78
C MET A 16 -39.63 30.10 58.28
N HIS A 17 -38.30 29.99 58.31
CA HIS A 17 -37.42 31.09 58.71
C HIS A 17 -37.41 32.22 57.67
N LEU A 18 -37.37 31.87 56.37
CA LEU A 18 -37.50 32.82 55.27
C LEU A 18 -38.87 33.49 55.24
N LEU A 19 -39.94 32.74 55.51
CA LEU A 19 -41.29 33.29 55.60
C LEU A 19 -41.44 34.28 56.78
N LYS A 20 -40.78 34.03 57.92
CA LYS A 20 -40.84 34.90 59.10
C LYS A 20 -39.93 36.13 59.02
N HIS A 21 -38.72 35.99 58.48
CA HIS A 21 -37.69 37.02 58.58
C HIS A 21 -37.23 37.61 57.24
N GLY A 22 -37.60 36.99 56.10
CA GLY A 22 -37.14 37.39 54.77
C GLY A 22 -37.48 38.83 54.39
N ALA A 23 -38.54 39.41 54.95
CA ALA A 23 -38.93 40.80 54.71
C ALA A 23 -37.95 41.83 55.32
N LYS A 24 -37.15 41.44 56.31
CA LYS A 24 -36.14 42.30 56.95
C LYS A 24 -34.71 41.99 56.50
N MET A 25 -34.54 40.99 55.64
CA MET A 25 -33.23 40.54 55.17
C MET A 25 -32.90 41.15 53.81
N SER A 26 -31.67 41.63 53.64
CA SER A 26 -31.18 42.04 52.33
C SER A 26 -30.93 40.82 51.43
N ALA A 27 -30.92 41.02 50.12
CA ALA A 27 -30.67 39.94 49.16
C ALA A 27 -29.33 39.20 49.42
N ALA A 28 -28.32 39.92 49.91
CA ALA A 28 -27.03 39.34 50.30
C ALA A 28 -27.15 38.43 51.53
N GLN A 29 -28.01 38.77 52.50
CA GLN A 29 -28.22 37.97 53.71
C GLN A 29 -29.02 36.70 53.43
N VAL A 30 -29.97 36.74 52.49
CA VAL A 30 -30.68 35.54 52.03
C VAL A 30 -29.74 34.60 51.28
N SER A 31 -28.87 35.14 50.42
CA SER A 31 -27.85 34.35 49.72
C SER A 31 -26.86 33.71 50.69
N GLN A 32 -26.42 34.41 51.75
CA GLN A 32 -25.54 33.84 52.76
C GLN A 32 -26.22 32.74 53.60
N LEU A 33 -27.52 32.87 53.89
CA LEU A 33 -28.28 31.86 54.64
C LEU A 33 -28.48 30.57 53.83
N ILE A 34 -28.65 30.69 52.52
CA ILE A 34 -28.71 29.55 51.60
C ILE A 34 -27.30 28.94 51.41
N GLN A 35 -26.25 29.75 51.34
CA GLN A 35 -24.85 29.27 51.25
C GLN A 35 -24.34 28.62 52.55
N SER A 36 -24.76 29.08 53.73
CA SER A 36 -24.39 28.44 55.00
C SER A 36 -25.09 27.08 55.17
N TRP A 37 -26.33 26.96 54.68
CA TRP A 37 -27.03 25.68 54.55
C TRP A 37 -26.33 24.72 53.58
N GLN A 38 -25.82 25.22 52.45
CA GLN A 38 -25.03 24.42 51.50
C GLN A 38 -23.76 23.82 52.14
N LYS A 39 -23.22 24.45 53.20
CA LYS A 39 -22.01 23.99 53.91
C LYS A 39 -22.27 23.11 55.14
N ASN A 40 -23.40 23.25 55.86
CA ASN A 40 -23.72 22.44 57.04
C ASN A 40 -25.25 22.32 57.28
N PRO A 41 -25.88 21.16 57.00
CA PRO A 41 -27.33 21.03 57.04
C PRO A 41 -27.97 20.85 58.43
N ILE A 42 -27.24 20.90 59.56
CA ILE A 42 -27.80 20.55 60.89
C ILE A 42 -27.91 21.75 61.87
N MET A 43 -27.35 22.91 61.57
CA MET A 43 -27.16 23.99 62.58
C MET A 43 -28.27 25.04 62.64
N LEU A 44 -29.55 24.63 62.59
CA LEU A 44 -30.70 25.50 62.85
C LEU A 44 -31.60 24.95 63.96
N GLU A 45 -31.01 24.43 65.03
CA GLU A 45 -31.64 24.41 66.36
C GLU A 45 -30.85 25.32 67.29
N VAL A 46 -31.40 26.50 67.57
CA VAL A 46 -30.88 27.37 68.62
C VAL A 46 -31.82 27.29 69.83
N ALA A 47 -31.29 26.61 70.86
CA ALA A 47 -31.50 26.80 72.29
C ALA A 47 -32.82 26.32 72.95
N LYS A 48 -32.76 25.18 73.66
CA LYS A 48 -32.61 25.14 75.15
C LYS A 48 -32.52 23.69 75.71
N SER A 49 -31.31 23.34 76.17
CA SER A 49 -30.96 22.50 77.34
C SER A 49 -31.56 21.09 77.59
N ARG A 50 -30.61 20.15 77.79
CA ARG A 50 -30.55 19.02 78.77
C ARG A 50 -31.47 17.80 78.60
N THR A 51 -30.83 16.65 78.30
CA THR A 51 -31.12 15.26 78.77
C THR A 51 -32.57 14.76 78.80
N GLN A 52 -32.93 13.76 77.98
CA GLN A 52 -33.40 12.40 78.35
C GLN A 52 -34.06 11.63 77.19
N MET A 53 -33.75 10.33 77.19
CA MET A 53 -34.36 9.10 76.65
C MET A 53 -35.79 9.09 76.04
N LEU A 54 -35.96 8.22 75.02
CA LEU A 54 -37.12 7.38 74.61
C LEU A 54 -38.57 7.97 74.61
N ALA A 55 -39.16 8.02 73.39
CA ALA A 55 -40.58 7.88 72.94
C ALA A 55 -41.75 8.05 73.95
N PRO A 56 -42.93 8.63 73.57
CA PRO A 56 -43.75 8.19 72.42
C PRO A 56 -44.60 9.29 71.72
N ALA A 57 -45.50 8.83 70.85
CA ALA A 57 -46.24 9.52 69.80
C ALA A 57 -47.18 10.70 70.17
N ALA A 58 -47.52 11.44 69.10
CA ALA A 58 -48.63 12.38 68.83
C ALA A 58 -48.33 13.89 68.98
N PRO A 59 -49.04 14.81 68.28
CA PRO A 59 -50.16 14.63 67.35
C PRO A 59 -49.94 15.27 65.96
N ALA A 60 -50.91 15.06 65.07
CA ALA A 60 -51.03 15.78 63.80
C ALA A 60 -51.04 17.30 64.04
N HIS A 61 -49.96 17.97 63.66
CA HIS A 61 -49.95 19.43 63.53
C HIS A 61 -50.87 19.81 62.37
N LYS A 62 -52.12 20.17 62.69
CA LYS A 62 -52.85 21.16 61.89
C LYS A 62 -51.99 22.43 61.90
N SER A 63 -51.32 22.70 60.80
CA SER A 63 -50.71 24.01 60.55
C SER A 63 -51.83 24.97 60.16
N GLU A 64 -52.57 25.46 61.15
CA GLU A 64 -53.31 26.71 60.99
C GLU A 64 -52.28 27.81 60.76
N LEU A 65 -52.27 28.33 59.55
CA LEU A 65 -51.61 29.58 59.17
C LEU A 65 -52.36 30.71 59.88
N GLU A 66 -52.15 30.88 61.18
CA GLU A 66 -52.61 32.09 61.88
C GLU A 66 -51.79 33.29 61.39
N GLY A 67 -52.43 34.10 60.56
CA GLY A 67 -51.88 35.34 60.00
C GLY A 67 -52.30 35.57 58.56
N GLU A 68 -53.59 35.80 58.34
CA GLU A 68 -54.12 36.27 57.06
C GLU A 68 -53.44 37.57 56.60
N SER A 69 -53.31 37.69 55.27
CA SER A 69 -53.38 38.95 54.50
C SER A 69 -52.10 39.75 54.18
N SER A 70 -50.94 39.12 54.02
CA SER A 70 -49.95 39.73 53.10
C SER A 70 -49.28 38.83 52.06
N LEU A 71 -49.59 37.53 52.04
CA LEU A 71 -49.07 36.63 51.01
C LEU A 71 -49.76 36.84 49.66
N CYS A 72 -51.10 36.90 49.65
CA CYS A 72 -51.91 37.13 48.45
C CYS A 72 -51.77 38.57 47.94
N THR A 73 -51.58 39.56 48.82
CA THR A 73 -51.36 40.97 48.41
C THR A 73 -49.96 41.21 47.83
N LYS A 74 -49.00 40.32 48.12
CA LYS A 74 -47.62 40.37 47.57
C LYS A 74 -47.34 39.23 46.59
N GLN A 75 -48.38 38.48 46.21
CA GLN A 75 -48.29 37.32 45.34
C GLN A 75 -47.58 37.66 44.03
N ASP A 76 -47.99 38.75 43.38
CA ASP A 76 -47.43 39.16 42.10
C ASP A 76 -45.95 39.48 42.18
N VAL A 77 -45.50 40.13 43.26
CA VAL A 77 -44.09 40.45 43.49
C VAL A 77 -43.26 39.19 43.76
N ILE A 78 -43.82 38.22 44.49
CA ILE A 78 -43.15 36.93 44.76
C ILE A 78 -43.09 36.08 43.49
N ILE A 79 -44.18 35.97 42.74
CA ILE A 79 -44.23 35.24 41.46
C ILE A 79 -43.26 35.87 40.46
N GLN A 80 -43.21 37.21 40.35
CA GLN A 80 -42.29 37.88 39.46
C GLN A 80 -40.82 37.59 39.80
N LYS A 81 -40.47 37.53 41.10
CA LYS A 81 -39.12 37.16 41.54
C LYS A 81 -38.79 35.69 41.29
N LEU A 82 -39.75 34.79 41.50
CA LEU A 82 -39.60 33.36 41.17
C LEU A 82 -39.46 33.16 39.66
N ASP A 83 -40.18 33.91 38.83
CA ASP A 83 -40.07 33.87 37.37
C ASP A 83 -38.72 34.41 36.88
N GLN A 84 -38.19 35.46 37.52
CA GLN A 84 -36.83 35.93 37.25
C GLN A 84 -35.77 34.89 37.62
N LEU A 85 -35.96 34.15 38.72
CA LEU A 85 -35.06 33.06 39.13
C LEU A 85 -35.16 31.85 38.19
N LEU A 86 -36.37 31.42 37.82
CA LEU A 86 -36.59 30.34 36.85
C LEU A 86 -35.98 30.67 35.49
N LYS A 87 -36.09 31.93 35.02
CA LYS A 87 -35.49 32.36 33.76
C LYS A 87 -33.96 32.33 33.80
N LYS A 88 -33.34 32.66 34.93
CA LYS A 88 -31.88 32.57 35.10
C LYS A 88 -31.41 31.12 35.18
N LEU A 89 -32.03 30.31 36.03
CA LEU A 89 -31.66 28.89 36.22
C LEU A 89 -31.89 28.07 34.95
N GLY A 90 -33.03 28.26 34.26
CA GLY A 90 -33.28 27.59 32.97
C GLY A 90 -32.37 28.10 31.85
N GLY A 91 -31.93 29.36 31.89
CA GLY A 91 -30.95 29.89 30.95
C GLY A 91 -29.55 29.30 31.16
N GLU A 92 -29.13 29.16 32.41
CA GLU A 92 -27.84 28.56 32.79
C GLU A 92 -27.80 27.06 32.46
N GLU A 93 -28.85 26.30 32.81
CA GLU A 93 -29.00 24.88 32.47
C GLU A 93 -28.98 24.65 30.95
N LEU A 94 -29.77 25.41 30.19
CA LEU A 94 -29.80 25.32 28.72
C LEU A 94 -28.45 25.68 28.11
N SER A 95 -27.76 26.70 28.62
CA SER A 95 -26.44 27.09 28.12
C SER A 95 -25.39 25.99 28.34
N LEU A 96 -25.40 25.35 29.51
CA LEU A 96 -24.51 24.24 29.83
C LEU A 96 -24.80 23.03 28.94
N ASN A 97 -26.07 22.71 28.72
CA ASN A 97 -26.46 21.59 27.86
C ASN A 97 -26.08 21.84 26.38
N ILE A 98 -26.26 23.06 25.88
CA ILE A 98 -25.80 23.45 24.53
C ILE A 98 -24.27 23.35 24.42
N THR A 99 -23.53 23.82 25.43
CA THR A 99 -22.06 23.73 25.42
C THR A 99 -21.58 22.27 25.46
N LEU A 100 -22.23 21.40 26.23
CA LEU A 100 -21.93 19.98 26.26
C LEU A 100 -22.17 19.33 24.90
N GLY A 101 -23.31 19.64 24.27
CA GLY A 101 -23.65 19.14 22.94
C GLY A 101 -22.60 19.52 21.89
N LYS A 102 -22.16 20.79 21.89
CA LYS A 102 -21.10 21.28 20.98
C LYS A 102 -19.77 20.58 21.21
N VAL A 103 -19.32 20.46 22.46
CA VAL A 103 -18.05 19.78 22.77
C VAL A 103 -18.11 18.30 22.38
N GLN A 104 -19.27 17.65 22.56
CA GLN A 104 -19.46 16.26 22.14
C GLN A 104 -19.42 16.09 20.62
N GLU A 105 -20.02 17.02 19.88
CA GLU A 105 -20.00 17.03 18.40
C GLU A 105 -18.58 17.27 17.88
N GLU A 106 -17.89 18.29 18.39
CA GLU A 106 -16.50 18.59 18.04
C GLU A 106 -15.55 17.40 18.30
N TRP A 107 -15.73 16.69 19.41
CA TRP A 107 -14.96 15.49 19.70
C TRP A 107 -15.28 14.34 18.74
N LYS A 108 -16.56 14.10 18.41
CA LYS A 108 -16.96 13.06 17.45
C LYS A 108 -16.37 13.31 16.07
N ASP A 109 -16.41 14.56 15.60
CA ASP A 109 -15.86 14.93 14.29
C ASP A 109 -14.34 14.75 14.24
N ALA A 110 -13.64 15.11 15.32
CA ALA A 110 -12.21 14.90 15.45
C ALA A 110 -11.85 13.40 15.50
N LEU A 111 -12.63 12.60 16.22
CA LEU A 111 -12.47 11.15 16.29
C LEU A 111 -12.68 10.49 14.92
N ASP A 112 -13.75 10.84 14.20
CA ASP A 112 -14.03 10.30 12.87
C ASP A 112 -12.93 10.67 11.86
N SER A 113 -12.47 11.92 11.91
CA SER A 113 -11.34 12.41 11.11
C SER A 113 -10.06 11.63 11.41
N TRP A 114 -9.79 11.34 12.69
CA TRP A 114 -8.63 10.55 13.10
C TRP A 114 -8.74 9.08 12.66
N LEU A 115 -9.91 8.44 12.85
CA LEU A 115 -10.16 7.06 12.41
C LEU A 115 -10.01 6.90 10.90
N SER A 116 -10.52 7.86 10.14
CA SER A 116 -10.35 7.91 8.68
C SER A 116 -8.88 8.05 8.28
N ALA A 117 -8.10 8.88 8.98
CA ALA A 117 -6.67 9.01 8.75
C ALA A 117 -5.88 7.74 9.15
N GLU A 118 -6.25 7.08 10.25
CA GLU A 118 -5.66 5.81 10.69
C GLU A 118 -5.91 4.70 9.66
N ALA A 119 -7.13 4.60 9.12
CA ALA A 119 -7.46 3.64 8.07
C ALA A 119 -6.61 3.86 6.81
N ASN A 120 -6.51 5.12 6.35
CA ASN A 120 -5.67 5.47 5.20
C ASN A 120 -4.19 5.21 5.47
N TYR A 121 -3.69 5.53 6.66
CA TYR A 121 -2.31 5.24 7.06
C TYR A 121 -1.99 3.74 6.97
N ARG A 122 -2.88 2.87 7.46
CA ARG A 122 -2.68 1.41 7.37
C ARG A 122 -2.64 0.93 5.92
N LEU A 123 -3.54 1.42 5.08
CA LEU A 123 -3.52 1.13 3.65
C LEU A 123 -2.19 1.57 3.01
N ARG A 124 -1.66 2.75 3.36
CA ARG A 124 -0.36 3.23 2.86
C ARG A 124 0.82 2.40 3.38
N VAL A 125 0.75 1.90 4.62
CA VAL A 125 1.77 0.97 5.15
C VAL A 125 1.83 -0.31 4.30
N GLU A 126 0.68 -0.88 3.96
CA GLU A 126 0.61 -2.08 3.12
C GLU A 126 1.11 -1.79 1.70
N GLN A 127 0.65 -0.70 1.08
CA GLN A 127 1.13 -0.29 -0.25
C GLN A 127 2.65 -0.05 -0.30
N LYS A 128 3.23 0.53 0.76
CA LYS A 128 4.67 0.72 0.87
C LYS A 128 5.41 -0.61 0.95
N LYS A 129 4.90 -1.57 1.74
CA LYS A 129 5.48 -2.92 1.85
C LYS A 129 5.41 -3.66 0.51
N GLU A 130 4.25 -3.63 -0.15
CA GLU A 130 4.06 -4.24 -1.47
C GLU A 130 5.01 -3.63 -2.51
N ALA A 131 5.20 -2.30 -2.49
CA ALA A 131 6.15 -1.63 -3.38
C ALA A 131 7.62 -1.99 -3.06
N ASP A 132 7.98 -2.13 -1.78
CA ASP A 132 9.30 -2.58 -1.36
C ASP A 132 9.58 -4.04 -1.79
N GLU A 133 8.61 -4.93 -1.62
CA GLU A 133 8.68 -6.33 -2.06
C GLU A 133 8.74 -6.46 -3.58
N GLY A 134 7.90 -5.70 -4.29
CA GLY A 134 7.91 -5.63 -5.76
C GLY A 134 9.25 -5.14 -6.31
N MET A 135 9.85 -4.12 -5.66
CA MET A 135 11.18 -3.64 -6.02
C MET A 135 12.27 -4.68 -5.80
N LYS A 136 12.25 -5.38 -4.66
CA LYS A 136 13.21 -6.43 -4.37
C LYS A 136 13.10 -7.58 -5.38
N TYR A 137 11.87 -8.00 -5.68
CA TYR A 137 11.62 -9.03 -6.69
C TYR A 137 12.17 -8.61 -8.07
N ALA A 138 11.93 -7.37 -8.49
CA ALA A 138 12.46 -6.86 -9.76
C ALA A 138 13.99 -6.78 -9.78
N GLN A 139 14.63 -6.41 -8.66
CA GLN A 139 16.08 -6.44 -8.51
C GLN A 139 16.64 -7.86 -8.68
N ASP A 140 16.04 -8.84 -8.00
CA ASP A 140 16.45 -10.24 -8.08
C ASP A 140 16.30 -10.78 -9.51
N GLN A 141 15.20 -10.45 -10.21
CA GLN A 141 15.02 -10.83 -11.62
C GLN A 141 16.04 -10.13 -12.53
N TYR A 142 16.28 -8.84 -12.33
CA TYR A 142 17.27 -8.10 -13.10
C TYR A 142 18.67 -8.71 -12.95
N GLU A 143 19.10 -9.02 -11.72
CA GLU A 143 20.40 -9.65 -11.47
C GLU A 143 20.52 -11.02 -12.13
N LYS A 144 19.46 -11.84 -12.07
CA LYS A 144 19.40 -13.14 -12.75
C LYS A 144 19.58 -13.00 -14.27
N TYR A 145 18.87 -12.06 -14.90
CA TYR A 145 19.01 -11.86 -16.34
C TYR A 145 20.33 -11.18 -16.72
N ARG A 146 20.92 -10.39 -15.82
CA ARG A 146 22.25 -9.79 -16.01
C ARG A 146 23.37 -10.83 -15.98
N THR A 147 23.28 -11.84 -15.11
CA THR A 147 24.23 -12.95 -15.14
C THR A 147 24.02 -13.82 -16.37
N ALA A 148 22.75 -14.15 -16.69
CA ALA A 148 22.42 -14.95 -17.86
C ALA A 148 22.85 -14.28 -19.19
N ASP A 149 22.68 -12.96 -19.32
CA ASP A 149 23.13 -12.20 -20.49
C ASP A 149 24.66 -12.26 -20.63
N LYS A 150 25.41 -12.03 -19.54
CA LYS A 150 26.87 -12.16 -19.56
C LYS A 150 27.34 -13.56 -19.98
N GLU A 151 26.70 -14.60 -19.46
CA GLU A 151 26.99 -15.98 -19.83
C GLU A 151 26.64 -16.27 -21.30
N ALA A 152 25.49 -15.78 -21.78
CA ALA A 152 25.07 -15.94 -23.17
C ALA A 152 25.99 -15.20 -24.15
N VAL A 153 26.44 -13.99 -23.81
CA VAL A 153 27.43 -13.23 -24.60
C VAL A 153 28.75 -13.98 -24.67
N ALA A 154 29.27 -14.45 -23.52
CA ALA A 154 30.53 -15.19 -23.47
C ALA A 154 30.44 -16.51 -24.25
N HIS A 155 29.32 -17.24 -24.11
CA HIS A 155 29.07 -18.47 -24.84
C HIS A 155 29.00 -18.22 -26.36
N TYR A 156 28.29 -17.17 -26.80
CA TYR A 156 28.21 -16.80 -28.21
C TYR A 156 29.59 -16.42 -28.77
N GLN A 157 30.39 -15.63 -28.05
CA GLN A 157 31.74 -15.24 -28.49
C GLN A 157 32.65 -16.47 -28.62
N HIS A 158 32.68 -17.33 -27.60
CA HIS A 158 33.47 -18.56 -27.63
C HIS A 158 33.03 -19.49 -28.77
N MET A 159 31.72 -19.63 -28.98
CA MET A 159 31.18 -20.43 -30.09
C MET A 159 31.57 -19.82 -31.44
N ALA A 160 31.42 -18.51 -31.63
CA ALA A 160 31.73 -17.82 -32.88
C ALA A 160 33.23 -17.96 -33.23
N GLU A 161 34.12 -17.83 -32.25
CA GLU A 161 35.56 -18.06 -32.44
C GLU A 161 35.86 -19.51 -32.85
N LYS A 162 35.24 -20.49 -32.17
CA LYS A 162 35.40 -21.91 -32.49
C LYS A 162 34.85 -22.24 -33.89
N HIS A 163 33.66 -21.75 -34.22
CA HIS A 163 33.02 -21.98 -35.52
C HIS A 163 33.79 -21.28 -36.64
N ALA A 164 34.43 -20.13 -36.40
CA ALA A 164 35.29 -19.50 -37.39
C ALA A 164 36.51 -20.37 -37.74
N GLN A 165 37.14 -20.98 -36.73
CA GLN A 165 38.25 -21.93 -36.94
C GLN A 165 37.77 -23.19 -37.67
N GLU A 166 36.63 -23.74 -37.27
CA GLU A 166 36.04 -24.93 -37.91
C GLU A 166 35.64 -24.64 -39.37
N ARG A 167 35.05 -23.48 -39.67
CA ARG A 167 34.74 -23.06 -41.05
C ARG A 167 35.99 -22.97 -41.91
N GLN A 168 37.07 -22.39 -41.39
CA GLN A 168 38.33 -22.31 -42.11
C GLN A 168 38.91 -23.71 -42.41
N GLY A 169 38.85 -24.64 -41.45
CA GLY A 169 39.25 -26.02 -41.67
C GLY A 169 38.39 -26.73 -42.74
N LEU A 170 37.08 -26.48 -42.74
CA LEU A 170 36.15 -27.00 -43.76
C LEU A 170 36.42 -26.39 -45.15
N ASP A 171 36.78 -25.10 -45.22
CA ASP A 171 37.17 -24.42 -46.48
C ASP A 171 38.46 -25.03 -47.06
N ASP A 172 39.46 -25.28 -46.21
CA ASP A 172 40.73 -25.90 -46.61
C ASP A 172 40.52 -27.34 -47.12
N GLU A 173 39.64 -28.10 -46.47
CA GLU A 173 39.28 -29.45 -46.90
C GLU A 173 38.49 -29.46 -48.20
N GLU A 174 37.51 -28.57 -48.36
CA GLU A 174 36.75 -28.43 -49.58
C GLU A 174 37.67 -28.08 -50.76
N ALA A 175 38.61 -27.15 -50.57
CA ALA A 175 39.59 -26.79 -51.59
C ALA A 175 40.47 -27.98 -52.00
N LEU A 176 40.92 -28.78 -51.03
CA LEU A 176 41.74 -29.96 -51.29
C LEU A 176 40.95 -31.07 -51.99
N ILE A 177 39.68 -31.30 -51.60
CA ILE A 177 38.80 -32.26 -52.27
C ILE A 177 38.58 -31.84 -53.73
N ARG A 178 38.32 -30.56 -54.00
CA ARG A 178 38.17 -30.03 -55.36
C ARG A 178 39.45 -30.18 -56.17
N GLU A 179 40.63 -29.95 -55.58
CA GLU A 179 41.92 -30.18 -56.23
C GLU A 179 42.13 -31.66 -56.58
N ILE A 180 41.77 -32.59 -55.68
CA ILE A 180 41.84 -34.03 -55.93
C ILE A 180 40.87 -34.44 -57.05
N MET A 181 39.63 -33.95 -57.04
CA MET A 181 38.66 -34.23 -58.10
C MET A 181 39.13 -33.71 -59.47
N ARG A 182 39.83 -32.56 -59.54
CA ARG A 182 40.49 -32.06 -60.75
C ARG A 182 41.62 -32.96 -61.23
N MET A 183 42.50 -33.42 -60.32
CA MET A 183 43.61 -34.31 -60.67
C MET A 183 43.15 -35.68 -61.20
N ILE A 184 41.99 -36.17 -60.74
CA ILE A 184 41.40 -37.44 -61.17
C ILE A 184 40.64 -37.28 -62.50
N GLY A 185 40.44 -36.05 -62.98
CA GLY A 185 39.71 -35.75 -64.23
C GLY A 185 38.19 -35.87 -64.10
N VAL A 186 37.68 -35.84 -62.88
CA VAL A 186 36.25 -35.97 -62.54
C VAL A 186 35.56 -34.60 -62.49
N LEU A 187 36.29 -33.57 -62.03
CA LEU A 187 35.87 -32.19 -62.21
C LEU A 187 36.37 -31.74 -63.60
N HIS A 188 35.52 -31.85 -64.62
CA HIS A 188 35.66 -30.97 -65.77
C HIS A 188 35.23 -29.58 -65.27
N ASP A 189 36.10 -28.56 -65.36
CA ASP A 189 35.63 -27.19 -65.09
C ASP A 189 34.41 -26.97 -65.98
N VAL A 190 33.22 -26.83 -65.36
CA VAL A 190 31.99 -26.52 -66.09
C VAL A 190 32.27 -25.18 -66.74
N ASN A 191 32.34 -25.18 -68.08
CA ASN A 191 32.69 -24.03 -68.91
C ASN A 191 32.30 -22.71 -68.24
N ALA A 192 33.30 -21.85 -68.02
CA ALA A 192 33.10 -20.52 -67.51
C ALA A 192 32.18 -19.75 -68.49
N THR A 193 30.89 -19.72 -68.20
CA THR A 193 29.99 -18.80 -68.88
C THR A 193 30.26 -17.43 -68.31
N ASP A 194 30.07 -16.37 -69.11
CA ASP A 194 30.39 -15.00 -68.66
C ASP A 194 29.61 -14.59 -67.38
N ARG A 195 28.54 -15.33 -67.02
CA ARG A 195 27.83 -15.25 -65.73
C ARG A 195 28.62 -15.76 -64.52
N SER A 196 29.41 -16.83 -64.63
CA SER A 196 30.15 -17.40 -63.48
C SER A 196 31.39 -16.58 -63.12
N ILE A 197 31.98 -15.89 -64.10
CA ILE A 197 33.11 -14.96 -63.89
C ILE A 197 32.61 -13.67 -63.20
N ALA A 198 31.44 -13.17 -63.58
CA ALA A 198 30.81 -12.00 -62.94
C ALA A 198 30.37 -12.23 -61.48
N ALA A 199 30.18 -13.48 -61.07
CA ALA A 199 29.78 -13.88 -59.71
C ALA A 199 30.97 -14.21 -58.79
N GLY A 200 32.22 -13.94 -59.20
CA GLY A 200 33.41 -14.19 -58.39
C GLY A 200 34.00 -15.61 -58.47
N GLY A 201 33.69 -16.37 -59.53
CA GLY A 201 34.30 -17.68 -59.76
C GLY A 201 35.80 -17.57 -60.05
N ARG A 202 36.63 -18.15 -59.17
CA ARG A 202 38.10 -17.93 -59.12
C ARG A 202 38.92 -18.80 -60.08
N ASP A 203 38.29 -19.73 -60.81
CA ASP A 203 39.00 -20.89 -61.37
C ASP A 203 38.94 -21.01 -62.90
N SER A 204 38.74 -19.92 -63.64
CA SER A 204 38.61 -19.95 -65.10
C SER A 204 39.72 -19.14 -65.78
N ILE A 205 40.89 -19.75 -65.99
CA ILE A 205 41.91 -19.16 -66.86
C ILE A 205 41.47 -19.43 -68.31
N LYS A 206 41.01 -18.39 -69.03
CA LYS A 206 40.81 -18.45 -70.48
C LYS A 206 42.18 -18.53 -71.16
N ASP A 207 42.39 -19.54 -72.00
CA ASP A 207 43.54 -19.61 -72.90
C ASP A 207 43.40 -18.53 -73.99
N SER A 208 44.46 -17.74 -74.21
CA SER A 208 44.41 -16.54 -75.06
C SER A 208 44.36 -16.83 -76.56
N GLU A 209 44.70 -18.05 -76.99
CA GLU A 209 44.69 -18.42 -78.42
C GLU A 209 43.44 -19.20 -78.85
N THR A 210 42.85 -20.00 -77.97
CA THR A 210 41.79 -20.95 -78.36
C THR A 210 40.42 -20.62 -77.78
N GLY A 211 40.34 -19.75 -76.76
CA GLY A 211 39.07 -19.37 -76.11
C GLY A 211 38.36 -20.53 -75.39
N VAL A 212 38.98 -21.71 -75.34
CA VAL A 212 38.49 -22.93 -74.69
C VAL A 212 39.57 -23.36 -73.71
N SER A 213 39.24 -23.48 -72.42
CA SER A 213 40.13 -24.12 -71.45
C SER A 213 40.26 -25.59 -71.84
N ASP A 214 41.42 -25.99 -72.37
CA ASP A 214 41.69 -27.37 -72.78
C ASP A 214 41.53 -28.34 -71.58
N PRO A 215 40.52 -29.23 -71.58
CA PRO A 215 40.28 -30.17 -70.48
C PRO A 215 41.34 -31.29 -70.39
N TYR A 216 42.19 -31.44 -71.41
CA TYR A 216 43.14 -32.55 -71.54
C TYR A 216 44.60 -32.11 -71.77
N GLY A 217 44.86 -30.84 -72.04
CA GLY A 217 46.17 -30.35 -72.49
C GLY A 217 47.32 -30.34 -71.49
N LYS A 218 47.05 -30.36 -70.17
CA LYS A 218 48.11 -30.22 -69.15
C LYS A 218 47.93 -30.98 -67.83
N TYR A 219 46.90 -31.83 -67.70
CA TYR A 219 46.62 -32.54 -66.44
C TYR A 219 46.86 -34.06 -66.49
N LEU A 220 47.30 -34.61 -67.62
CA LEU A 220 47.35 -36.07 -67.84
C LEU A 220 48.61 -36.79 -67.31
N SER A 221 49.45 -36.17 -66.49
CA SER A 221 50.53 -36.92 -65.82
C SER A 221 51.03 -36.27 -64.53
N LYS A 222 50.14 -35.99 -63.57
CA LYS A 222 50.58 -35.86 -62.17
C LYS A 222 50.72 -37.27 -61.60
N THR A 223 51.95 -37.64 -61.22
CA THR A 223 52.31 -39.00 -60.80
C THR A 223 51.40 -39.51 -59.68
N LYS A 224 51.09 -40.81 -59.66
CA LYS A 224 50.35 -41.50 -58.57
C LYS A 224 50.83 -41.09 -57.16
N ALA A 225 52.12 -40.77 -57.02
CA ALA A 225 52.73 -40.23 -55.81
C ALA A 225 52.16 -38.87 -55.37
N GLN A 226 51.90 -37.93 -56.29
CA GLN A 226 51.32 -36.62 -56.00
C GLN A 226 49.85 -36.72 -55.57
N LEU A 227 49.07 -37.58 -56.23
CA LEU A 227 47.68 -37.85 -55.84
C LEU A 227 47.61 -38.48 -54.44
N MET A 228 48.44 -39.50 -54.18
CA MET A 228 48.52 -40.14 -52.86
C MET A 228 49.00 -39.17 -51.77
N ALA A 229 49.92 -38.25 -52.08
CA ALA A 229 50.36 -37.23 -51.14
C ALA A 229 49.21 -36.30 -50.74
N LYS A 230 48.39 -35.86 -51.70
CA LYS A 230 47.22 -34.99 -51.47
C LYS A 230 46.09 -35.72 -50.74
N ILE A 231 45.86 -37.00 -51.03
CA ILE A 231 44.92 -37.84 -50.26
C ILE A 231 45.41 -38.02 -48.81
N ASN A 232 46.72 -38.17 -48.59
CA ASN A 232 47.29 -38.25 -47.25
C ASN A 232 47.18 -36.92 -46.49
N GLN A 233 47.34 -35.78 -47.17
CA GLN A 233 47.06 -34.45 -46.61
C GLN A 233 45.59 -34.33 -46.22
N LEU A 234 44.67 -34.80 -47.07
CA LEU A 234 43.23 -34.80 -46.79
C LEU A 234 42.89 -35.68 -45.58
N LYS A 235 43.56 -36.84 -45.44
CA LYS A 235 43.44 -37.70 -44.25
C LYS A 235 43.96 -37.05 -42.97
N GLN A 236 44.96 -36.17 -43.07
CA GLN A 236 45.47 -35.44 -41.90
C GLN A 236 44.50 -34.33 -41.50
N LEU A 237 44.00 -33.56 -42.47
CA LEU A 237 43.01 -32.50 -42.22
C LEU A 237 41.69 -33.07 -41.68
N ALA A 238 41.16 -34.13 -42.30
CA ALA A 238 39.92 -34.77 -41.86
C ALA A 238 40.01 -35.32 -40.42
N LYS A 239 41.20 -35.69 -39.94
CA LYS A 239 41.41 -36.07 -38.54
C LYS A 239 41.36 -34.87 -37.59
N GLN A 240 41.73 -33.68 -38.05
CA GLN A 240 41.73 -32.45 -37.26
C GLN A 240 40.31 -31.85 -37.17
N THR A 241 39.53 -31.90 -38.25
CA THR A 241 38.15 -31.38 -38.31
C THR A 241 37.09 -32.39 -37.87
N GLY A 242 37.49 -33.65 -37.63
CA GLY A 242 36.59 -34.73 -37.26
C GLY A 242 35.70 -35.23 -38.40
N LEU A 243 36.10 -35.04 -39.66
CA LEU A 243 35.43 -35.64 -40.82
C LEU A 243 35.59 -37.18 -40.82
N SER A 244 34.58 -37.88 -41.35
CA SER A 244 34.56 -39.35 -41.35
C SER A 244 35.75 -39.93 -42.12
N SER A 245 36.77 -40.38 -41.38
CA SER A 245 37.97 -41.02 -41.94
C SER A 245 37.66 -42.34 -42.66
N THR A 246 36.48 -42.90 -42.45
CA THR A 246 36.00 -44.16 -43.03
C THR A 246 35.83 -44.04 -44.55
N SER A 247 35.35 -42.89 -45.03
CA SER A 247 35.20 -42.58 -46.46
C SER A 247 36.57 -42.49 -47.15
N LEU A 248 37.54 -41.85 -46.48
CA LEU A 248 38.92 -41.69 -46.95
C LEU A 248 39.75 -42.99 -46.93
N ALA A 249 39.46 -43.89 -46.02
CA ALA A 249 40.13 -45.19 -45.94
C ALA A 249 39.82 -46.07 -47.17
N ARG A 250 38.60 -45.97 -47.70
CA ARG A 250 38.17 -46.68 -48.92
C ARG A 250 38.94 -46.22 -50.16
N ILE A 251 39.32 -44.94 -50.24
CA ILE A 251 40.11 -44.39 -51.35
C ILE A 251 41.51 -45.04 -51.45
N THR A 252 42.13 -45.42 -50.31
CA THR A 252 43.49 -45.98 -50.34
C THR A 252 43.58 -47.46 -50.69
N THR A 253 42.46 -48.18 -50.70
CA THR A 253 42.41 -49.61 -51.03
C THR A 253 42.11 -49.89 -52.50
N LEU A 254 41.89 -48.84 -53.28
CA LEU A 254 41.36 -48.87 -54.64
C LEU A 254 42.51 -48.86 -55.71
N PRO A 255 42.68 -49.91 -56.57
CA PRO A 255 43.51 -49.88 -57.79
C PRO A 255 43.10 -48.86 -58.90
N VAL A 256 43.38 -47.58 -58.65
CA VAL A 256 43.71 -46.40 -59.51
C VAL A 256 43.09 -46.18 -60.92
N TYR A 257 42.72 -47.17 -61.76
CA TYR A 257 42.25 -46.91 -63.14
C TYR A 257 40.85 -47.43 -63.49
N SER A 258 40.25 -48.34 -62.72
CA SER A 258 38.84 -48.76 -62.87
C SER A 258 37.88 -48.05 -61.90
N GLU A 259 38.40 -47.15 -61.06
CA GLU A 259 37.72 -46.68 -59.83
C GLU A 259 37.62 -45.15 -59.75
N THR A 260 37.93 -44.46 -60.84
CA THR A 260 37.78 -43.01 -61.02
C THR A 260 36.38 -42.54 -60.60
N GLU A 261 35.36 -43.35 -60.88
CA GLU A 261 33.95 -43.07 -60.57
C GLU A 261 33.59 -43.36 -59.09
N GLU A 262 34.16 -44.40 -58.47
CA GLU A 262 33.96 -44.67 -57.04
C GLU A 262 34.67 -43.65 -56.16
N VAL A 263 35.91 -43.28 -56.51
CA VAL A 263 36.64 -42.20 -55.82
C VAL A 263 35.93 -40.86 -56.00
N ALA A 264 35.39 -40.58 -57.20
CA ALA A 264 34.54 -39.41 -57.43
C ALA A 264 33.30 -39.39 -56.53
N LYS A 265 32.62 -40.54 -56.38
CA LYS A 265 31.43 -40.67 -55.54
C LYS A 265 31.78 -40.40 -54.07
N ILE A 266 32.87 -40.99 -53.56
CA ILE A 266 33.33 -40.76 -52.18
C ILE A 266 33.66 -39.28 -51.94
N LEU A 267 34.35 -38.63 -52.89
CA LEU A 267 34.69 -37.20 -52.77
C LEU A 267 33.45 -36.30 -52.82
N ARG A 268 32.43 -36.65 -53.60
CA ARG A 268 31.12 -35.96 -53.59
C ARG A 268 30.39 -36.13 -52.26
N GLU A 269 30.35 -37.35 -51.72
CA GLU A 269 29.78 -37.63 -50.40
C GLU A 269 30.50 -36.82 -49.29
N MET A 270 31.83 -36.65 -49.39
CA MET A 270 32.57 -35.79 -48.46
C MET A 270 32.24 -34.29 -48.62
N LEU A 271 32.05 -33.80 -49.85
CA LEU A 271 31.59 -32.42 -50.06
C LEU A 271 30.18 -32.19 -49.48
N GLU A 272 29.29 -33.17 -49.59
CA GLU A 272 27.96 -33.13 -49.00
C GLU A 272 28.03 -33.16 -47.45
N ASP A 273 28.91 -33.97 -46.86
CA ASP A 273 29.16 -33.97 -45.41
C ASP A 273 29.66 -32.60 -44.93
N ILE A 274 30.62 -31.99 -45.64
CA ILE A 274 31.10 -30.62 -45.37
C ILE A 274 29.94 -29.61 -45.42
N ALA A 275 29.11 -29.66 -46.46
CA ALA A 275 27.95 -28.75 -46.58
C ALA A 275 26.95 -28.95 -45.42
N SER A 276 26.69 -30.20 -45.01
CA SER A 276 25.82 -30.50 -43.89
C SER A 276 26.37 -29.97 -42.56
N ARG A 277 27.68 -30.10 -42.33
CA ARG A 277 28.37 -29.56 -41.15
C ARG A 277 28.33 -28.04 -41.11
N ARG A 278 28.59 -27.35 -42.23
CA ARG A 278 28.44 -25.89 -42.32
C ARG A 278 27.03 -25.47 -41.89
N LYS A 279 26.00 -26.16 -42.39
CA LYS A 279 24.62 -25.89 -42.01
C LYS A 279 24.37 -26.07 -40.50
N VAL A 280 24.92 -27.11 -39.89
CA VAL A 280 24.84 -27.34 -38.43
C VAL A 280 25.54 -26.21 -37.65
N LEU A 281 26.71 -25.74 -38.11
CA LEU A 281 27.41 -24.60 -37.50
C LEU A 281 26.59 -23.31 -37.59
N ASP A 282 25.98 -23.05 -38.74
CA ASP A 282 25.12 -21.89 -38.95
C ASP A 282 23.85 -21.95 -38.08
N GLU A 283 23.21 -23.12 -37.99
CA GLU A 283 22.01 -23.32 -37.15
C GLU A 283 22.33 -23.17 -35.66
N SER A 284 23.44 -23.73 -35.19
CA SER A 284 23.85 -23.62 -33.79
C SER A 284 24.32 -22.20 -33.41
N GLU A 285 25.02 -21.50 -34.31
CA GLU A 285 25.37 -20.08 -34.13
C GLU A 285 24.12 -19.19 -34.08
N ALA A 286 23.15 -19.44 -34.96
CA ALA A 286 21.87 -18.72 -34.94
C ALA A 286 21.08 -18.98 -33.65
N GLN A 287 21.11 -20.19 -33.08
CA GLN A 287 20.47 -20.49 -31.80
C GLN A 287 21.16 -19.76 -30.63
N ALA A 288 22.49 -19.71 -30.60
CA ALA A 288 23.21 -18.95 -29.57
C ALA A 288 23.00 -17.44 -29.69
N LEU A 289 22.94 -16.91 -30.92
CA LEU A 289 22.61 -15.52 -31.15
C LEU A 289 21.20 -15.19 -30.64
N LYS A 290 20.20 -16.03 -30.96
CA LYS A 290 18.84 -15.89 -30.43
C LYS A 290 18.80 -15.92 -28.91
N LEU A 291 19.50 -16.87 -28.27
CA LEU A 291 19.56 -16.94 -26.82
C LEU A 291 20.11 -15.65 -26.22
N LYS A 292 21.21 -15.13 -26.78
CA LYS A 292 21.81 -13.85 -26.38
C LYS A 292 20.82 -12.69 -26.54
N GLU A 293 20.15 -12.58 -27.68
CA GLU A 293 19.16 -11.54 -27.94
C GLU A 293 17.96 -11.62 -26.99
N ASP A 294 17.44 -12.82 -26.74
CA ASP A 294 16.33 -13.06 -25.82
C ASP A 294 16.69 -12.71 -24.37
N THR A 295 17.90 -13.10 -23.91
CA THR A 295 18.37 -12.73 -22.57
C THR A 295 18.58 -11.23 -22.44
N HIS A 296 19.13 -10.59 -23.47
CA HIS A 296 19.35 -9.14 -23.49
C HIS A 296 18.04 -8.36 -23.48
N ALA A 297 17.06 -8.79 -24.28
CA ALA A 297 15.73 -8.19 -24.30
C ALA A 297 15.04 -8.31 -22.92
N LYS A 298 15.17 -9.45 -22.25
CA LYS A 298 14.67 -9.65 -20.89
C LYS A 298 15.38 -8.76 -19.87
N LEU A 299 16.69 -8.58 -19.99
CA LEU A 299 17.44 -7.66 -19.15
C LEU A 299 16.88 -6.23 -19.27
N ILE A 300 16.71 -5.72 -20.49
CA ILE A 300 16.14 -4.38 -20.73
C ILE A 300 14.72 -4.28 -20.16
N GLU A 301 13.88 -5.30 -20.36
CA GLU A 301 12.52 -5.35 -19.80
C GLU A 301 12.53 -5.18 -18.27
N TRP A 302 13.45 -5.86 -17.58
CA TRP A 302 13.59 -5.76 -16.13
C TRP A 302 14.22 -4.43 -15.68
N GLU A 303 15.14 -3.84 -16.44
CA GLU A 303 15.65 -2.48 -16.18
C GLU A 303 14.54 -1.43 -16.21
N MET A 304 13.66 -1.51 -17.21
CA MET A 304 12.49 -0.64 -17.29
C MET A 304 11.55 -0.85 -16.11
N LYS A 305 11.22 -2.12 -15.79
CA LYS A 305 10.38 -2.45 -14.63
C LYS A 305 10.98 -1.97 -13.31
N LEU A 306 12.29 -2.09 -13.12
CA LEU A 306 12.98 -1.64 -11.92
C LEU A 306 12.89 -0.11 -11.78
N THR A 307 13.01 0.62 -12.88
CA THR A 307 12.84 2.07 -12.90
C THR A 307 11.42 2.48 -12.53
N ASP A 308 10.41 1.82 -13.11
CA ASP A 308 9.01 2.16 -12.87
C ASP A 308 8.54 1.75 -11.47
N LEU A 309 8.94 0.58 -10.99
CA LEU A 309 8.70 0.16 -9.61
C LEU A 309 9.46 1.06 -8.63
N GLY A 310 10.62 1.60 -9.00
CA GLY A 310 11.38 2.56 -8.20
C GLY A 310 10.57 3.84 -7.98
N LYS A 311 10.00 4.39 -9.06
CA LYS A 311 9.07 5.53 -8.97
C LYS A 311 7.83 5.22 -8.12
N GLN A 312 7.27 4.02 -8.25
CA GLN A 312 6.11 3.61 -7.45
C GLN A 312 6.46 3.51 -5.96
N LYS A 313 7.62 2.97 -5.63
CA LYS A 313 8.14 2.91 -4.26
C LYS A 313 8.35 4.30 -3.68
N ASP A 314 8.96 5.22 -4.42
CA ASP A 314 9.16 6.60 -3.96
C ASP A 314 7.82 7.30 -3.72
N LYS A 315 6.87 7.15 -4.65
CA LYS A 315 5.51 7.69 -4.51
C LYS A 315 4.74 7.07 -3.33
N ALA A 316 4.87 5.77 -3.09
CA ALA A 316 4.26 5.08 -1.96
C ALA A 316 4.86 5.57 -0.63
N LYS A 317 6.18 5.77 -0.59
CA LYS A 317 6.89 6.34 0.56
C LYS A 317 6.43 7.76 0.86
N GLU A 318 6.37 8.63 -0.15
CA GLU A 318 5.88 10.00 0.01
C GLU A 318 4.43 10.03 0.52
N SER A 319 3.56 9.20 -0.06
CA SER A 319 2.16 9.08 0.38
C SER A 319 2.04 8.57 1.81
N TYR A 320 2.87 7.60 2.20
CA TYR A 320 2.95 7.10 3.57
C TYR A 320 3.39 8.19 4.55
N GLU A 321 4.44 8.95 4.23
CA GLU A 321 4.96 10.02 5.09
C GLU A 321 3.94 11.16 5.24
N ALA A 322 3.23 11.50 4.17
CA ALA A 322 2.16 12.50 4.19
C ALA A 322 0.99 12.09 5.10
N GLU A 323 0.51 10.85 4.98
CA GLU A 323 -0.58 10.33 5.83
C GLU A 323 -0.12 10.13 7.28
N GLN A 324 1.15 9.73 7.51
CA GLN A 324 1.71 9.66 8.85
C GLN A 324 1.69 11.03 9.54
N LEU A 325 2.16 12.08 8.85
CA LEU A 325 2.15 13.44 9.39
C LEU A 325 0.71 13.93 9.68
N LYS A 326 -0.23 13.63 8.78
CA LYS A 326 -1.65 13.97 8.97
C LYS A 326 -2.24 13.27 10.19
N ARG A 327 -1.97 11.98 10.35
CA ARG A 327 -2.38 11.17 11.50
C ARG A 327 -1.82 11.71 12.80
N GLU A 328 -0.53 12.06 12.84
CA GLU A 328 0.12 12.62 14.04
C GLU A 328 -0.51 13.95 14.47
N LYS A 329 -0.80 14.84 13.52
CA LYS A 329 -1.51 16.11 13.79
C LYS A 329 -2.91 15.87 14.35
N LEU A 330 -3.66 14.96 13.74
CA LEU A 330 -5.03 14.65 14.16
C LEU A 330 -5.06 13.94 15.53
N SER A 331 -4.10 13.07 15.81
CA SER A 331 -3.96 12.38 17.11
C SER A 331 -3.80 13.38 18.27
N GLY A 332 -3.00 14.42 18.06
CA GLY A 332 -2.87 15.50 19.05
C GLY A 332 -4.19 16.23 19.30
N ASN A 333 -4.93 16.56 18.23
CA ASN A 333 -6.20 17.28 18.35
C ASN A 333 -7.30 16.41 19.00
N GLU A 334 -7.41 15.15 18.57
CA GLU A 334 -8.36 14.17 19.10
C GLU A 334 -8.19 13.99 20.61
N LYS A 335 -6.95 13.79 21.08
CA LYS A 335 -6.64 13.67 22.51
C LYS A 335 -6.99 14.93 23.32
N ILE A 336 -6.77 16.12 22.77
CA ILE A 336 -7.14 17.38 23.45
C ILE A 336 -8.66 17.49 23.57
N LEU A 337 -9.39 17.17 22.51
CA LEU A 337 -10.85 17.22 22.51
C LEU A 337 -11.47 16.12 23.37
N GLU A 338 -10.84 14.94 23.45
CA GLU A 338 -11.26 13.86 24.35
C GLU A 338 -11.19 14.30 25.82
N ILE A 339 -10.10 14.95 26.22
CA ILE A 339 -9.95 15.49 27.58
C ILE A 339 -11.03 16.56 27.84
N LYS A 340 -11.21 17.52 26.91
CA LYS A 340 -12.25 18.56 27.04
C LYS A 340 -13.65 17.97 27.15
N GLN A 341 -13.95 16.93 26.39
CA GLN A 341 -15.24 16.24 26.42
C GLN A 341 -15.47 15.52 27.75
N LYS A 342 -14.43 14.85 28.28
CA LYS A 342 -14.50 14.21 29.60
C LYS A 342 -14.73 15.24 30.70
N ASP A 343 -13.95 16.32 30.73
CA ASP A 343 -14.08 17.39 31.71
C ASP A 343 -15.47 18.05 31.63
N ALA A 344 -15.93 18.42 30.44
CA ALA A 344 -17.26 19.01 30.24
C ALA A 344 -18.39 18.06 30.66
N THR A 345 -18.24 16.75 30.42
CA THR A 345 -19.22 15.74 30.84
C THR A 345 -19.24 15.57 32.35
N GLU A 346 -18.07 15.59 33.00
CA GLU A 346 -17.98 15.54 34.47
C GLU A 346 -18.58 16.77 35.13
N ASP A 347 -18.34 17.96 34.58
CA ASP A 347 -18.90 19.21 35.07
C ASP A 347 -20.41 19.25 34.86
N ALA A 348 -20.91 18.84 33.70
CA ALA A 348 -22.33 18.72 33.42
C ALA A 348 -23.03 17.78 34.42
N LYS A 349 -22.44 16.61 34.74
CA LYS A 349 -22.96 15.68 35.74
C LYS A 349 -23.07 16.29 37.14
N LYS A 350 -22.18 17.22 37.50
CA LYS A 350 -22.19 17.90 38.80
C LYS A 350 -23.17 19.08 38.83
N LEU A 351 -23.26 19.84 37.74
CA LEU A 351 -23.95 21.13 37.68
C LEU A 351 -25.41 21.04 37.23
N ILE A 352 -25.75 20.18 36.25
CA ILE A 352 -27.11 20.10 35.69
C ILE A 352 -28.15 19.58 36.71
N PRO A 353 -27.91 18.47 37.45
CA PRO A 353 -28.94 17.93 38.35
C PRO A 353 -29.36 18.87 39.49
N PRO A 354 -28.47 19.68 40.11
CA PRO A 354 -28.88 20.76 41.00
C PRO A 354 -29.82 21.78 40.34
N TYR A 355 -29.52 22.27 39.14
CA TYR A 355 -30.37 23.24 38.44
C TYR A 355 -31.76 22.66 38.14
N GLU A 356 -31.85 21.42 37.65
CA GLU A 356 -33.13 20.74 37.40
C GLU A 356 -33.97 20.61 38.69
N ARG A 357 -33.33 20.26 39.82
CA ARG A 357 -33.99 20.18 41.12
C ARG A 357 -34.48 21.55 41.59
N GLU A 358 -33.68 22.60 41.45
CA GLU A 358 -34.04 23.96 41.85
C GLU A 358 -35.20 24.51 41.01
N ILE A 359 -35.14 24.32 39.69
CA ILE A 359 -36.23 24.66 38.77
C ILE A 359 -37.53 23.94 39.17
N TYR A 360 -37.46 22.64 39.46
CA TYR A 360 -38.62 21.85 39.91
C TYR A 360 -39.20 22.37 41.23
N VAL A 361 -38.37 22.62 42.24
CA VAL A 361 -38.82 23.10 43.56
C VAL A 361 -39.45 24.49 43.44
N ILE A 362 -38.83 25.41 42.69
CA ILE A 362 -39.36 26.76 42.49
C ILE A 362 -40.70 26.72 41.75
N THR A 363 -40.83 25.83 40.75
CA THR A 363 -42.09 25.63 40.01
C THR A 363 -43.19 25.09 40.93
N MET A 364 -42.88 24.11 41.77
CA MET A 364 -43.82 23.57 42.77
C MET A 364 -44.24 24.63 43.80
N ILE A 365 -43.33 25.50 44.25
CA ILE A 365 -43.64 26.62 45.13
C ILE A 365 -44.58 27.60 44.44
N LYS A 366 -44.31 27.98 43.18
CA LYS A 366 -45.17 28.86 42.39
C LYS A 366 -46.59 28.28 42.25
N MET A 367 -46.72 26.99 41.92
CA MET A 367 -48.03 26.31 41.84
C MET A 367 -48.77 26.36 43.18
N LYS A 368 -48.10 26.02 44.29
CA LYS A 368 -48.71 26.06 45.62
C LYS A 368 -49.15 27.46 46.05
N ILE A 369 -48.39 28.50 45.72
CA ILE A 369 -48.78 29.89 46.01
C ILE A 369 -50.04 30.25 45.21
N VAL A 370 -50.08 29.93 43.91
CA VAL A 370 -51.24 30.21 43.06
C VAL A 370 -52.47 29.45 43.57
N ASP A 371 -52.33 28.17 43.91
CA ASP A 371 -53.44 27.35 44.43
C ASP A 371 -53.92 27.83 45.80
N HIS A 372 -53.01 28.23 46.69
CA HIS A 372 -53.36 28.77 48.00
C HIS A 372 -54.09 30.11 47.91
N CYS A 373 -53.66 31.01 47.00
CA CYS A 373 -54.31 32.31 46.79
C CYS A 373 -55.66 32.18 46.06
N LYS A 374 -55.84 31.16 45.20
CA LYS A 374 -57.12 30.86 44.53
C LYS A 374 -58.15 30.21 45.45
N ASN A 375 -57.70 29.43 46.43
CA ASN A 375 -58.56 28.71 47.37
C ASN A 375 -58.82 29.48 48.68
N GLN A 376 -58.42 30.75 48.77
CA GLN A 376 -58.88 31.61 49.86
C GLN A 376 -60.35 31.98 49.62
N PRO A 377 -61.24 31.78 50.61
CA PRO A 377 -62.57 32.35 50.55
C PRO A 377 -62.45 33.87 50.43
N THR A 378 -63.21 34.45 49.52
CA THR A 378 -63.38 35.89 49.39
C THR A 378 -64.11 36.41 50.62
N ASP A 379 -63.40 36.60 51.73
CA ASP A 379 -63.88 37.46 52.81
C ASP A 379 -63.66 38.90 52.36
N ASN A 380 -64.54 39.34 51.47
CA ASN A 380 -65.17 40.66 51.43
C ASN A 380 -66.01 40.81 50.17
N ALA A 381 -67.29 40.44 50.27
CA ALA A 381 -68.34 41.05 49.46
C ALA A 381 -69.70 40.99 50.19
N SER A 382 -70.06 42.15 50.77
CA SER A 382 -71.41 42.74 50.88
C SER A 382 -72.49 42.13 51.79
N GLY A 383 -72.96 42.94 52.76
CA GLY A 383 -74.40 43.22 52.88
C GLY A 383 -75.06 43.03 54.24
N ASN A 384 -74.80 43.93 55.20
CA ASN A 384 -75.81 44.86 55.78
C ASN A 384 -75.21 45.75 56.87
#